data_AF-A0A2P6QCC8-F1
#
_entry.id   AF-A0A2P6QCC8-F1
#
_cell.length_a   1.000
_cell.length_b   1.000
_cell.length_c   1.000
_cell.angle_alpha   90.00
_cell.angle_beta   90.00
_cell.angle_gamma   90.00
#
_symmetry.space_group_name_H-M   'P 1'
#
loop_
_entity.id
_entity.type
_entity.pdbx_description
1 polymer ?
#
loop_
_entity_poly.entity_id
_entity_poly.type
_entity_poly.pdbx_seq_one_letter_code
_entity_poly.pdbx_strand_id
1 'polypeptide(L)'
;MLKRLQLQEQCQLQDLSQVIDHLGRHCFAPDDSLVSKSAYYDLQLAREEMCRERLRYLEAMAIYSEAIAMVEDYHQGWGNPPQLFETLEHLMITAEAAQRLRLPLLSKDGDIHEEEIERCSIVSQSSLDSTCTSFTVGSSSNSPNYSGANSTVSAANNNLCLSATSVEEPGLGGVPNRFLGITPAYLWKTQLQQIPFDMDLAEYQLCLSDEIEARLQAKCDKLAHPFVMEDIDWLSSGQENTSDQLPERVKSITEELEREEAALKEDLYSAERRFTEYYNVLEQILGVLIKLVRNLKLQHQHKYDELQKIFLCKRCETIDAKLRSLEYGLLRDTYSKDSVPALHKIRKYLLEATKEASITHDKAVTRLHEYQSVDAHFNKIAEQYRDILKKLENMQWTIQQVEMDLKRVPELP
;
A
#
# COMPACT_ATOMS: atom_id res chain seq x y z
N MET A 1 -39.33 -49.33 3.19
CA MET A 1 -38.95 -48.31 2.18
C MET A 1 -38.22 -47.11 2.79
N LEU A 2 -38.71 -46.50 3.87
CA LEU A 2 -38.08 -45.34 4.53
C LEU A 2 -36.60 -45.55 4.94
N LYS A 3 -36.21 -46.72 5.48
CA LYS A 3 -34.81 -47.01 5.83
C LYS A 3 -33.85 -47.13 4.64
N ARG A 4 -34.33 -47.49 3.44
CA ARG A 4 -33.47 -47.54 2.23
C ARG A 4 -33.23 -46.15 1.64
N LEU A 5 -34.21 -45.25 1.74
CA LEU A 5 -34.08 -43.86 1.30
C LEU A 5 -33.09 -43.08 2.18
N GLN A 6 -33.16 -43.24 3.51
CA GLN A 6 -32.19 -42.63 4.42
C GLN A 6 -30.75 -43.11 4.22
N LEU A 7 -30.55 -44.41 3.95
CA LEU A 7 -29.23 -44.96 3.64
C LEU A 7 -28.70 -44.44 2.31
N GLN A 8 -29.57 -44.23 1.32
CA GLN A 8 -29.18 -43.72 0.01
C GLN A 8 -28.85 -42.22 0.03
N GLU A 9 -29.56 -41.41 0.83
CA GLU A 9 -29.20 -40.01 1.08
C GLU A 9 -27.89 -39.87 1.88
N GLN A 10 -27.63 -40.77 2.84
CA GLN A 10 -26.38 -40.79 3.61
C GLN A 10 -25.17 -41.17 2.76
N CYS A 11 -25.29 -42.11 1.82
CA CYS A 11 -24.20 -42.43 0.87
C CYS A 11 -23.90 -41.26 -0.07
N GLN A 12 -24.93 -40.56 -0.58
CA GLN A 12 -24.72 -39.40 -1.46
C GLN A 12 -24.04 -38.22 -0.75
N LEU A 13 -24.35 -38.01 0.54
CA LEU A 13 -23.68 -36.99 1.36
C LEU A 13 -22.23 -37.34 1.66
N GLN A 14 -21.90 -38.62 1.85
CA GLN A 14 -20.52 -39.08 2.02
C GLN A 14 -19.71 -38.90 0.73
N ASP A 15 -20.26 -39.25 -0.42
CA ASP A 15 -19.59 -39.07 -1.71
C ASP A 15 -19.35 -37.58 -2.01
N LEU A 16 -20.33 -36.72 -1.72
CA LEU A 16 -20.16 -35.26 -1.83
C LEU A 16 -19.08 -34.73 -0.88
N SER A 17 -19.03 -35.21 0.36
CA SER A 17 -18.00 -34.80 1.32
C SER A 17 -16.60 -35.21 0.87
N GLN A 18 -16.45 -36.40 0.26
CA GLN A 18 -15.17 -36.86 -0.27
C GLN A 18 -14.72 -36.06 -1.50
N VAL A 19 -15.66 -35.66 -2.36
CA VAL A 19 -15.37 -34.81 -3.53
C VAL A 19 -14.98 -33.41 -3.11
N ILE A 20 -15.66 -32.83 -2.11
CA ILE A 20 -15.31 -31.53 -1.53
C ILE A 20 -13.93 -31.60 -0.87
N ASP A 21 -13.63 -32.66 -0.14
CA ASP A 21 -12.30 -32.89 0.45
C ASP A 21 -11.20 -33.01 -0.61
N HIS A 22 -11.47 -33.69 -1.73
CA HIS A 22 -10.52 -33.81 -2.83
C HIS A 22 -10.29 -32.47 -3.53
N LEU A 23 -11.35 -31.69 -3.75
CA LEU A 23 -11.26 -30.35 -4.32
C LEU A 23 -10.55 -29.38 -3.37
N GLY A 24 -10.82 -29.46 -2.07
CA GLY A 24 -10.11 -28.73 -1.01
C GLY A 24 -8.62 -29.01 -1.02
N ARG A 25 -8.23 -30.29 -1.10
CA ARG A 25 -6.82 -30.69 -1.11
C ARG A 25 -6.08 -30.35 -2.39
N HIS A 26 -6.72 -30.38 -3.55
CA HIS A 26 -6.01 -30.26 -4.84
C HIS A 26 -6.24 -28.96 -5.58
N CYS A 27 -7.42 -28.34 -5.45
CA CYS A 27 -7.82 -27.21 -6.28
C CYS A 27 -7.92 -25.90 -5.51
N PHE A 28 -8.21 -25.93 -4.21
CA PHE A 28 -8.42 -24.71 -3.42
C PHE A 28 -7.21 -24.29 -2.58
N ALA A 29 -7.15 -22.98 -2.32
CA ALA A 29 -6.16 -22.34 -1.48
C ALA A 29 -6.25 -22.82 -0.01
N PRO A 30 -5.12 -22.85 0.72
CA PRO A 30 -5.06 -23.37 2.08
C PRO A 30 -5.67 -22.43 3.14
N ASP A 31 -6.16 -21.26 2.74
CA ASP A 31 -6.70 -20.20 3.60
C ASP A 31 -8.24 -20.19 3.68
N ASP A 32 -8.89 -21.29 3.30
CA ASP A 32 -10.36 -21.46 3.26
C ASP A 32 -11.09 -20.44 2.35
N SER A 33 -10.35 -19.68 1.53
CA SER A 33 -10.92 -18.64 0.64
C SER A 33 -11.71 -19.19 -0.55
N LEU A 34 -11.72 -20.51 -0.74
CA LEU A 34 -12.29 -21.22 -1.91
C LEU A 34 -11.74 -20.72 -3.26
N VAL A 35 -10.60 -20.01 -3.26
CA VAL A 35 -9.90 -19.55 -4.46
C VAL A 35 -9.05 -20.68 -5.02
N SER A 36 -8.93 -20.77 -6.35
CA SER A 36 -8.04 -21.75 -7.00
C SER A 36 -6.60 -21.56 -6.51
N LYS A 37 -5.85 -22.65 -6.27
CA LYS A 37 -4.45 -22.57 -5.84
C LYS A 37 -3.59 -21.69 -6.72
N SER A 38 -3.77 -21.76 -8.05
CA SER A 38 -3.04 -20.90 -9.00
C SER A 38 -3.33 -19.43 -8.72
N ALA A 39 -4.61 -19.06 -8.66
CA ALA A 39 -5.03 -17.69 -8.41
C ALA A 39 -4.58 -17.20 -7.01
N TYR A 40 -4.51 -18.07 -6.00
CA TYR A 40 -3.98 -17.74 -4.69
C TYR A 40 -2.48 -17.40 -4.73
N TYR A 41 -1.67 -18.21 -5.42
CA TYR A 41 -0.24 -17.92 -5.57
C TYR A 41 0.01 -16.68 -6.43
N ASP A 42 -0.78 -16.47 -7.49
CA ASP A 42 -0.69 -15.28 -8.34
C ASP A 42 -1.04 -14.00 -7.55
N LEU A 43 -2.08 -14.06 -6.71
CA LEU A 43 -2.46 -12.94 -5.84
C LEU A 43 -1.43 -12.68 -4.74
N GLN A 44 -0.84 -13.75 -4.18
CA GLN A 44 0.22 -13.63 -3.19
C GLN A 44 1.48 -13.00 -3.80
N LEU A 45 1.87 -13.40 -5.01
CA LEU A 45 2.97 -12.81 -5.75
C LEU A 45 2.69 -11.33 -6.07
N ALA A 46 1.50 -11.01 -6.58
CA ALA A 46 1.10 -9.63 -6.85
C ALA A 46 1.12 -8.75 -5.59
N ARG A 47 0.74 -9.32 -4.43
CA ARG A 47 0.81 -8.64 -3.14
C ARG A 47 2.26 -8.37 -2.73
N GLU A 48 3.15 -9.33 -2.90
CA GLU A 48 4.58 -9.17 -2.61
C GLU A 48 5.24 -8.13 -3.53
N GLU A 49 4.88 -8.13 -4.82
CA GLU A 49 5.34 -7.14 -5.79
C GLU A 49 4.83 -5.73 -5.44
N MET A 50 3.55 -5.59 -5.09
CA MET A 50 3.00 -4.33 -4.60
C MET A 50 3.69 -3.83 -3.33
N CYS A 51 3.97 -4.72 -2.38
CA CYS A 51 4.70 -4.36 -1.15
C CYS A 51 6.13 -3.89 -1.47
N ARG A 52 6.80 -4.55 -2.42
CA ARG A 52 8.15 -4.16 -2.87
C ARG A 52 8.15 -2.80 -3.55
N GLU A 53 7.14 -2.53 -4.37
CA GLU A 53 7.01 -1.26 -5.08
C GLU A 53 6.63 -0.12 -4.12
N ARG A 54 5.80 -0.40 -3.11
CA ARG A 54 5.51 0.54 -2.03
C ARG A 54 6.77 0.89 -1.22
N LEU A 55 7.64 -0.07 -0.95
CA LEU A 55 8.90 0.17 -0.26
C LEU A 55 9.78 1.13 -1.07
N ARG A 56 9.97 0.86 -2.37
CA ARG A 56 10.73 1.71 -3.29
C ARG A 56 10.18 3.14 -3.38
N TYR A 57 8.85 3.29 -3.34
CA TYR A 57 8.22 4.61 -3.30
C TYR A 57 8.55 5.37 -2.02
N LEU A 58 8.51 4.70 -0.86
CA LEU A 58 8.87 5.32 0.42
C LEU A 58 10.36 5.68 0.46
N GLU A 59 11.23 4.85 -0.12
CA GLU A 59 12.65 5.16 -0.29
C GLU A 59 12.86 6.39 -1.19
N ALA A 60 12.16 6.47 -2.33
CA ALA A 60 12.21 7.65 -3.20
C ALA A 60 11.72 8.91 -2.49
N MET A 61 10.62 8.82 -1.72
CA MET A 61 10.10 9.93 -0.93
C MET A 61 11.09 10.40 0.14
N ALA A 62 11.79 9.47 0.80
CA ALA A 62 12.84 9.81 1.75
C ALA A 62 14.00 10.55 1.06
N ILE A 63 14.42 10.07 -0.12
CA ILE A 63 15.44 10.73 -0.94
C ILE A 63 15.01 12.14 -1.36
N TYR A 64 13.74 12.33 -1.76
CA TYR A 64 13.23 13.67 -2.06
C TYR A 64 13.22 14.59 -0.84
N SER A 65 12.84 14.09 0.33
CA SER A 65 12.86 14.88 1.55
C SER A 65 14.28 15.28 1.96
N GLU A 66 15.27 14.40 1.75
CA GLU A 66 16.68 14.67 1.99
C GLU A 66 17.24 15.69 0.97
N ALA A 67 16.86 15.57 -0.30
CA ALA A 67 17.19 16.53 -1.34
C ALA A 67 16.64 17.93 -1.03
N ILE A 68 15.39 18.03 -0.56
CA ILE A 68 14.78 19.29 -0.14
C ILE A 68 15.53 19.88 1.06
N ALA A 69 15.85 19.07 2.07
CA ALA A 69 16.63 19.51 3.23
C ALA A 69 18.02 20.03 2.83
N MET A 70 18.74 19.36 1.91
CA MET A 70 20.03 19.83 1.41
C MET A 70 19.91 21.17 0.66
N VAL A 71 18.83 21.37 -0.09
CA VAL A 71 18.55 22.65 -0.76
C VAL A 71 18.25 23.73 0.28
N GLU A 72 17.48 23.44 1.33
CA GLU A 72 17.20 24.36 2.44
C GLU A 72 18.47 24.74 3.22
N ASP A 73 19.36 23.78 3.49
CA ASP A 73 20.66 23.97 4.15
C ASP A 73 21.61 24.83 3.29
N TYR A 74 21.55 24.68 1.97
CA TYR A 74 22.27 25.55 1.03
C TYR A 74 21.74 27.00 1.09
N HIS A 75 20.41 27.18 1.13
CA HIS A 75 19.81 28.51 1.27
C HIS A 75 20.17 29.18 2.61
N GLN A 76 20.44 28.39 3.65
CA GLN A 76 20.89 28.85 4.97
C GLN A 76 22.42 29.04 5.07
N GLY A 77 23.17 28.75 4.00
CA GLY A 77 24.59 29.09 3.84
C GLY A 77 25.58 28.09 4.45
N TRP A 78 25.16 26.85 4.73
CA TRP A 78 25.96 25.86 5.48
C TRP A 78 26.54 24.72 4.61
N GLY A 79 27.06 25.00 3.40
CA GLY A 79 27.60 23.92 2.54
C GLY A 79 28.65 24.32 1.51
N ASN A 80 29.56 23.37 1.19
CA ASN A 80 30.48 23.47 0.06
C ASN A 80 29.71 23.25 -1.27
N PRO A 81 29.71 24.21 -2.21
CA PRO A 81 28.84 24.17 -3.38
C PRO A 81 29.04 22.97 -4.32
N PRO A 82 30.26 22.53 -4.71
CA PRO A 82 30.40 21.58 -5.82
C PRO A 82 30.00 20.14 -5.46
N GLN A 83 30.25 19.69 -4.24
CA GLN A 83 29.90 18.32 -3.81
C GLN A 83 28.40 18.16 -3.58
N LEU A 84 27.71 19.22 -3.15
CA LEU A 84 26.28 19.20 -2.87
C LEU A 84 25.44 19.04 -4.16
N PHE A 85 25.87 19.67 -5.26
CA PHE A 85 25.23 19.49 -6.56
C PHE A 85 25.44 18.09 -7.14
N GLU A 86 26.63 17.51 -6.98
CA GLU A 86 26.93 16.15 -7.44
C GLU A 86 26.13 15.09 -6.64
N THR A 87 25.97 15.29 -5.32
CA THR A 87 25.12 14.43 -4.49
C THR A 87 23.63 14.60 -4.80
N LEU A 88 23.17 15.83 -5.04
CA LEU A 88 21.78 16.11 -5.38
C LEU A 88 21.41 15.52 -6.75
N GLU A 89 22.30 15.64 -7.73
CA GLU A 89 22.15 15.06 -9.06
C GLU A 89 22.07 13.53 -8.97
N HIS A 90 22.98 12.89 -8.24
CA HIS A 90 22.95 11.44 -8.02
C HIS A 90 21.65 10.97 -7.34
N LEU A 91 21.17 11.71 -6.33
CA LEU A 91 19.92 11.40 -5.63
C LEU A 91 18.68 11.59 -6.51
N MET A 92 18.64 12.66 -7.33
CA MET A 92 17.57 12.90 -8.29
C MET A 92 17.54 11.82 -9.39
N ILE A 93 18.70 11.39 -9.89
CA ILE A 93 18.79 10.29 -10.87
C ILE A 93 18.30 8.98 -10.25
N THR A 94 18.67 8.69 -9.00
CA THR A 94 18.23 7.48 -8.28
C THR A 94 16.72 7.49 -8.05
N ALA A 95 16.15 8.65 -7.69
CA ALA A 95 14.71 8.82 -7.51
C ALA A 95 13.94 8.75 -8.84
N GLU A 96 14.46 9.35 -9.91
CA GLU A 96 13.86 9.29 -11.25
C GLU A 96 13.89 7.86 -11.81
N ALA A 97 14.98 7.12 -11.59
CA ALA A 97 15.09 5.70 -11.96
C ALA A 97 14.08 4.84 -11.18
N ALA A 98 13.84 5.13 -9.90
CA ALA A 98 12.81 4.47 -9.10
C ALA A 98 11.38 4.82 -9.56
N GLN A 99 11.15 6.05 -10.03
CA GLN A 99 9.84 6.49 -10.54
C GLN A 99 9.53 5.99 -11.96
N ARG A 100 10.53 5.86 -12.84
CA ARG A 100 10.34 5.42 -14.24
C ARG A 100 9.91 3.95 -14.41
N LEU A 101 9.99 3.14 -13.35
CA LEU A 101 9.43 1.78 -13.33
C LEU A 101 7.90 1.76 -13.15
N ARG A 102 7.29 2.94 -12.95
CA ARG A 102 5.84 3.15 -12.89
C ARG A 102 5.28 3.31 -14.31
N LEU A 103 4.67 2.25 -14.84
CA LEU A 103 3.89 2.22 -16.08
C LEU A 103 2.71 3.24 -16.09
N PRO A 104 2.02 3.40 -17.24
CA PRO A 104 1.83 4.64 -17.98
C PRO A 104 0.94 5.71 -17.30
N LEU A 105 0.93 6.91 -17.89
CA LEU A 105 0.20 8.14 -17.51
C LEU A 105 1.03 9.19 -16.74
N LEU A 106 2.15 9.61 -17.32
CA LEU A 106 2.43 11.04 -17.33
C LEU A 106 1.73 11.63 -18.55
N SER A 107 0.59 12.30 -18.33
CA SER A 107 0.17 13.34 -19.25
C SER A 107 1.30 14.36 -19.34
N LYS A 108 1.54 14.86 -20.55
CA LYS A 108 2.69 15.70 -20.90
C LYS A 108 2.66 17.09 -20.25
N ASP A 109 1.59 17.42 -19.54
CA ASP A 109 1.43 18.64 -18.76
C ASP A 109 1.30 18.28 -17.29
N GLY A 110 2.26 18.73 -16.49
CA GLY A 110 2.42 18.41 -15.07
C GLY A 110 1.37 19.04 -14.17
N ASP A 111 0.13 18.62 -14.29
CA ASP A 111 -0.94 18.94 -13.33
C ASP A 111 -1.26 17.70 -12.49
N ILE A 112 -0.83 17.73 -11.22
CA ILE A 112 -1.09 16.68 -10.24
C ILE A 112 -2.44 17.02 -9.59
N HIS A 113 -3.51 16.36 -10.02
CA HIS A 113 -4.76 16.38 -9.26
C HIS A 113 -4.59 15.51 -7.99
N GLU A 114 -4.20 16.17 -6.90
CA GLU A 114 -4.04 15.62 -5.55
C GLU A 114 -5.29 14.80 -5.10
N GLU A 115 -6.47 15.16 -5.62
CA GLU A 115 -7.75 14.48 -5.41
C GLU A 115 -7.87 13.05 -6.00
N GLU A 116 -7.04 12.66 -6.97
CA GLU A 116 -7.02 11.28 -7.51
C GLU A 116 -6.12 10.35 -6.70
N ILE A 117 -5.07 10.89 -6.09
CA ILE A 117 -4.13 10.17 -5.23
C ILE A 117 -4.79 9.89 -3.87
N GLU A 118 -5.54 10.87 -3.33
CA GLU A 118 -6.36 10.65 -2.13
C GLU A 118 -7.49 9.64 -2.39
N ARG A 119 -8.19 9.70 -3.52
CA ARG A 119 -9.22 8.70 -3.87
C ARG A 119 -8.66 7.28 -3.94
N CYS A 120 -7.48 7.08 -4.51
CA CYS A 120 -6.81 5.77 -4.54
C CYS A 120 -6.33 5.30 -3.15
N SER A 121 -5.97 6.24 -2.26
CA SER A 121 -5.57 5.95 -0.88
C SER A 121 -6.76 5.56 0.00
N ILE A 122 -7.93 6.19 -0.18
CA ILE A 122 -9.15 5.88 0.59
C ILE A 122 -9.70 4.49 0.20
N VAL A 123 -9.63 4.10 -1.07
CA VAL A 123 -10.04 2.76 -1.52
C VAL A 123 -9.17 1.67 -0.88
N SER A 124 -7.88 1.94 -0.68
CA SER A 124 -6.92 0.99 -0.08
C SER A 124 -7.05 0.85 1.45
N GLN A 125 -7.68 1.80 2.14
CA GLN A 125 -7.87 1.75 3.60
C GLN A 125 -9.20 1.11 4.03
N SER A 126 -10.16 0.91 3.11
CA SER A 126 -11.51 0.41 3.45
C SER A 126 -11.64 -1.10 3.68
N SER A 127 -10.55 -1.87 3.70
CA SER A 127 -10.60 -3.35 3.86
C SER A 127 -10.09 -3.90 5.21
N LEU A 128 -9.81 -3.05 6.20
CA LEU A 128 -9.37 -3.49 7.53
C LEU A 128 -10.15 -2.80 8.65
N ASP A 129 -11.43 -3.11 8.77
CA ASP A 129 -12.12 -3.06 10.06
C ASP A 129 -13.01 -4.29 10.20
N SER A 130 -12.44 -5.34 10.79
CA SER A 130 -13.17 -6.46 11.36
C SER A 130 -12.36 -6.99 12.54
N THR A 131 -12.68 -6.42 13.70
CA THR A 131 -12.64 -6.99 15.06
C THR A 131 -11.74 -8.21 15.26
N CYS A 132 -10.55 -7.99 15.81
CA CYS A 132 -9.86 -8.99 16.63
C CYS A 132 -9.42 -8.34 17.93
N THR A 133 -10.09 -8.73 19.01
CA THR A 133 -9.78 -8.40 20.39
C THR A 133 -8.37 -8.84 20.76
N SER A 134 -7.61 -7.94 21.41
CA SER A 134 -6.59 -8.19 22.43
C SER A 134 -5.51 -9.23 22.13
N PHE A 135 -4.24 -8.79 22.05
CA PHE A 135 -3.19 -9.08 23.05
C PHE A 135 -1.85 -8.58 22.49
N THR A 136 -1.25 -7.63 23.20
CA THR A 136 0.09 -7.09 22.98
C THR A 136 1.16 -8.09 23.37
N VAL A 137 2.02 -8.53 22.42
CA VAL A 137 3.35 -9.08 22.76
C VAL A 137 4.39 -8.67 21.71
N GLY A 138 5.37 -7.92 22.21
CA GLY A 138 6.74 -7.69 21.75
C GLY A 138 7.22 -8.20 20.40
N SER A 139 7.74 -7.25 19.62
CA SER A 139 8.78 -7.45 18.62
C SER A 139 9.94 -8.30 19.17
N SER A 140 10.28 -9.36 18.45
CA SER A 140 11.64 -9.90 18.48
C SER A 140 12.05 -10.30 17.06
N SER A 141 13.08 -9.60 16.61
CA SER A 141 13.95 -9.91 15.49
C SER A 141 14.42 -11.36 15.52
N ASN A 142 14.43 -12.02 14.35
CA ASN A 142 15.47 -12.97 13.95
C ASN A 142 15.36 -13.20 12.43
N SER A 143 16.33 -12.65 11.70
CA SER A 143 16.63 -13.04 10.33
C SER A 143 17.37 -14.39 10.33
N PRO A 144 17.06 -15.30 9.41
CA PRO A 144 18.02 -16.28 8.95
C PRO A 144 18.49 -15.93 7.53
N ASN A 145 19.81 -15.81 7.40
CA ASN A 145 20.54 -15.81 6.15
C ASN A 145 20.15 -17.00 5.28
N TYR A 146 19.87 -16.74 4.00
CA TYR A 146 20.04 -17.74 2.94
C TYR A 146 20.95 -17.18 1.86
N SER A 147 22.17 -17.73 1.90
CA SER A 147 23.11 -18.02 0.81
C SER A 147 22.59 -17.83 -0.61
N GLY A 148 23.29 -16.98 -1.36
CA GLY A 148 23.15 -16.81 -2.80
C GLY A 148 23.51 -18.07 -3.56
N ALA A 149 22.58 -18.55 -4.37
CA ALA A 149 22.81 -19.54 -5.40
C ALA A 149 23.19 -18.83 -6.69
N ASN A 150 24.37 -19.16 -7.21
CA ASN A 150 24.79 -18.86 -8.57
C ASN A 150 23.83 -19.51 -9.56
N SER A 151 23.25 -18.73 -10.46
CA SER A 151 22.71 -19.23 -11.72
C SER A 151 23.12 -18.29 -12.86
N THR A 152 24.09 -18.78 -13.61
CA THR A 152 24.56 -18.33 -14.91
C THR A 152 23.41 -18.01 -15.86
N VAL A 153 23.30 -16.75 -16.28
CA VAL A 153 22.47 -16.37 -17.42
C VAL A 153 23.30 -16.58 -18.68
N SER A 154 22.79 -17.50 -19.50
CA SER A 154 23.25 -17.82 -20.84
C SER A 154 23.26 -16.57 -21.73
N ALA A 155 24.43 -16.29 -22.31
CA ALA A 155 24.59 -15.41 -23.44
C ALA A 155 23.92 -16.04 -24.67
N ALA A 156 22.84 -15.42 -25.15
CA ALA A 156 22.34 -15.67 -26.49
C ALA A 156 23.17 -14.83 -27.48
N ASN A 157 24.04 -15.51 -28.21
CA ASN A 157 24.84 -15.00 -29.31
C ASN A 157 23.93 -14.48 -30.43
N ASN A 158 24.12 -13.22 -30.84
CA ASN A 158 23.84 -12.80 -32.20
C ASN A 158 25.12 -12.98 -33.01
N ASN A 159 25.15 -14.06 -33.79
CA ASN A 159 26.10 -14.26 -34.88
C ASN A 159 25.77 -13.29 -36.01
N LEU A 160 26.66 -12.33 -36.27
CA LEU A 160 26.90 -11.87 -37.64
C LEU A 160 28.40 -11.90 -37.90
N CYS A 161 28.85 -13.03 -38.44
CA CYS A 161 30.16 -13.19 -39.03
C CYS A 161 30.15 -12.48 -40.38
N LEU A 162 30.94 -11.41 -40.54
CA LEU A 162 31.31 -10.86 -41.84
C LEU A 162 32.80 -11.09 -42.04
N SER A 163 33.05 -12.10 -42.87
CA SER A 163 34.32 -12.50 -43.45
C SER A 163 34.99 -11.35 -44.20
N ALA A 164 36.31 -11.34 -44.11
CA ALA A 164 37.23 -10.47 -44.82
C ALA A 164 36.89 -10.30 -46.31
N THR A 165 36.66 -9.05 -46.71
CA THR A 165 36.76 -8.61 -48.10
C THR A 165 37.46 -7.26 -48.13
N SER A 166 38.57 -7.25 -48.87
CA SER A 166 39.18 -6.13 -49.61
C SER A 166 38.94 -4.71 -49.11
N VAL A 167 40.05 -4.06 -48.74
CA VAL A 167 40.19 -2.61 -48.61
C VAL A 167 39.78 -1.95 -49.94
N GLU A 168 38.51 -1.58 -50.06
CA GLU A 168 38.03 -0.59 -51.02
C GLU A 168 38.30 0.80 -50.44
N GLU A 169 39.10 1.60 -51.14
CA GLU A 169 39.42 2.97 -50.80
C GLU A 169 38.19 3.85 -51.11
N PRO A 170 37.50 4.46 -50.12
CA PRO A 170 36.36 5.30 -50.41
C PRO A 170 36.83 6.61 -51.04
N GLY A 171 36.24 6.92 -52.20
CA GLY A 171 36.47 8.14 -52.95
C GLY A 171 36.19 9.42 -52.18
N LEU A 172 36.97 10.44 -52.53
CA LEU A 172 36.81 11.90 -52.45
C LEU A 172 35.57 12.43 -51.68
N GLY A 173 35.53 12.18 -50.37
CA GLY A 173 34.55 12.77 -49.45
C GLY A 173 34.93 12.44 -48.03
N GLY A 174 35.56 13.38 -47.33
CA GLY A 174 36.09 13.16 -45.98
C GLY A 174 34.99 12.81 -44.99
N VAL A 175 34.92 11.53 -44.60
CA VAL A 175 34.22 11.10 -43.38
C VAL A 175 34.88 11.81 -42.18
N PRO A 176 34.11 12.38 -41.23
CA PRO A 176 34.69 13.01 -40.04
C PRO A 176 35.69 12.06 -39.36
N ASN A 177 36.85 12.59 -38.96
CA ASN A 177 37.96 11.85 -38.32
C ASN A 177 38.80 10.92 -39.20
N ARG A 178 38.83 11.11 -40.53
CA ARG A 178 39.81 10.48 -41.43
C ARG A 178 40.57 11.51 -42.25
N PHE A 179 41.80 11.84 -41.82
CA PHE A 179 42.68 12.75 -42.57
C PHE A 179 43.70 11.91 -43.37
N LEU A 180 43.78 12.12 -44.69
CA LEU A 180 44.67 11.36 -45.60
C LEU A 180 44.52 9.82 -45.53
N GLY A 181 43.38 9.31 -45.05
CA GLY A 181 43.15 7.88 -44.83
C GLY A 181 43.68 7.35 -43.48
N ILE A 182 44.22 8.22 -42.64
CA ILE A 182 44.68 7.91 -41.28
C ILE A 182 43.51 8.10 -40.31
N THR A 183 43.27 7.07 -39.49
CA THR A 183 42.34 7.12 -38.33
C THR A 183 43.16 7.27 -37.05
N PRO A 184 42.69 7.95 -35.99
CA PRO A 184 43.40 8.03 -34.71
C PRO A 184 43.84 6.66 -34.15
N ALA A 185 43.04 5.62 -34.38
CA ALA A 185 43.36 4.23 -34.04
C ALA A 185 44.57 3.65 -34.81
N TYR A 186 44.81 4.09 -36.05
CA TYR A 186 45.99 3.70 -36.83
C TYR A 186 47.25 4.29 -36.21
N LEU A 187 47.25 5.59 -35.90
CA LEU A 187 48.39 6.24 -35.24
C LEU A 187 48.71 5.59 -33.89
N TRP A 188 47.67 5.29 -33.10
CA TRP A 188 47.83 4.60 -31.82
C TRP A 188 48.49 3.23 -31.98
N LYS A 189 48.10 2.47 -33.02
CA LYS A 189 48.66 1.15 -33.31
C LYS A 189 50.10 1.21 -33.81
N THR A 190 50.43 2.18 -34.65
CA THR A 190 51.79 2.39 -35.14
C THR A 190 52.72 2.84 -34.00
N GLN A 191 52.23 3.71 -33.12
CA GLN A 191 52.95 4.13 -31.92
C GLN A 191 53.23 2.95 -30.97
N LEU A 192 52.27 2.02 -30.81
CA LEU A 192 52.45 0.81 -30.00
C LEU A 192 53.41 -0.22 -30.62
N GLN A 193 53.57 -0.25 -31.95
CA GLN A 193 54.38 -1.26 -32.65
C GLN A 193 55.83 -0.82 -32.93
N GLN A 194 56.13 0.49 -32.95
CA GLN A 194 57.44 1.01 -33.34
C GLN A 194 58.28 1.63 -32.21
N ILE A 195 57.87 1.55 -30.95
CA ILE A 195 58.66 2.10 -29.83
C ILE A 195 59.42 0.97 -29.10
N PRO A 196 60.73 0.77 -29.37
CA PRO A 196 61.67 0.45 -28.30
C PRO A 196 61.74 1.67 -27.37
N PHE A 197 61.74 1.45 -26.06
CA PHE A 197 61.57 2.44 -24.99
C PHE A 197 62.59 3.61 -24.92
N ASP A 198 63.34 3.94 -25.97
CA ASP A 198 64.40 4.97 -25.95
C ASP A 198 64.61 5.68 -27.31
N MET A 199 63.54 5.99 -28.05
CA MET A 199 63.60 6.78 -29.30
C MET A 199 63.22 8.24 -29.02
N ASP A 200 64.04 9.18 -29.46
CA ASP A 200 63.89 10.61 -29.17
C ASP A 200 62.67 11.21 -29.89
N LEU A 201 61.95 12.12 -29.22
CA LEU A 201 60.66 12.65 -29.70
C LEU A 201 60.78 13.35 -31.08
N ALA A 202 61.96 13.87 -31.39
CA ALA A 202 62.27 14.52 -32.66
C ALA A 202 62.36 13.54 -33.83
N GLU A 203 62.87 12.32 -33.61
CA GLU A 203 62.97 11.29 -34.65
C GLU A 203 61.59 10.73 -35.03
N TYR A 204 60.70 10.61 -34.04
CA TYR A 204 59.30 10.25 -34.27
C TYR A 204 58.56 11.32 -35.10
N GLN A 205 58.78 12.60 -34.80
CA GLN A 205 58.17 13.70 -35.57
C GLN A 205 58.67 13.74 -37.01
N LEU A 206 59.94 13.43 -37.26
CA LEU A 206 60.49 13.33 -38.61
C LEU A 206 59.84 12.17 -39.39
N CYS A 207 59.81 10.96 -38.81
CA CYS A 207 59.21 9.78 -39.46
C CYS A 207 57.71 9.96 -39.75
N LEU A 208 56.97 10.60 -38.84
CA LEU A 208 55.56 10.90 -39.05
C LEU A 208 55.36 11.92 -40.18
N SER A 209 56.25 12.91 -40.28
CA SER A 209 56.21 13.92 -41.34
C SER A 209 56.47 13.29 -42.71
N ASP A 210 57.48 12.42 -42.82
CA ASP A 210 57.81 11.71 -44.07
C ASP A 210 56.66 10.80 -44.54
N GLU A 211 55.99 10.10 -43.62
CA GLU A 211 54.82 9.24 -43.94
C GLU A 211 53.60 10.08 -44.37
N ILE A 212 53.38 11.24 -43.74
CA ILE A 212 52.32 12.17 -44.16
C ILE A 212 52.63 12.70 -45.57
N GLU A 213 53.87 13.12 -45.83
CA GLU A 213 54.30 13.66 -47.12
C GLU A 213 54.17 12.61 -48.24
N ALA A 214 54.61 11.36 -48.00
CA ALA A 214 54.49 10.27 -48.96
C ALA A 214 53.02 9.97 -49.33
N ARG A 215 52.10 10.00 -48.35
CA ARG A 215 50.67 9.79 -48.60
C ARG A 215 50.01 10.95 -49.32
N LEU A 216 50.43 12.18 -48.99
CA LEU A 216 49.94 13.39 -49.63
C LEU A 216 50.40 13.41 -51.09
N GLN A 217 51.66 13.05 -51.34
CA GLN A 217 52.22 12.90 -52.69
C GLN A 217 51.49 11.82 -53.49
N ALA A 218 51.24 10.63 -52.92
CA ALA A 218 50.47 9.59 -53.58
C ALA A 218 49.02 10.01 -53.92
N LYS A 219 48.39 10.85 -53.09
CA LYS A 219 47.06 11.41 -53.39
C LYS A 219 47.12 12.49 -54.45
N CYS A 220 48.15 13.34 -54.44
CA CYS A 220 48.39 14.33 -55.50
C CYS A 220 48.66 13.64 -56.83
N ASP A 221 49.41 12.55 -56.87
CA ASP A 221 49.67 11.76 -58.09
C ASP A 221 48.39 11.08 -58.61
N LYS A 222 47.56 10.52 -57.71
CA LYS A 222 46.24 9.98 -58.07
C LYS A 222 45.27 11.03 -58.60
N LEU A 223 45.37 12.29 -58.14
CA LEU A 223 44.58 13.41 -58.67
C LEU A 223 45.17 13.96 -59.96
N ALA A 224 46.49 13.95 -60.13
CA ALA A 224 47.15 14.39 -61.36
C ALA A 224 46.86 13.45 -62.54
N HIS A 225 46.72 12.14 -62.29
CA HIS A 225 46.44 11.15 -63.34
C HIS A 225 45.12 11.37 -64.11
N PRO A 226 43.99 11.76 -63.48
CA PRO A 226 42.78 12.21 -64.18
C PRO A 226 43.00 13.52 -64.94
N PHE A 227 43.52 14.56 -64.29
CA PHE A 227 43.61 15.89 -64.92
C PHE A 227 44.59 15.98 -66.10
N VAL A 228 45.59 15.08 -66.20
CA VAL A 228 46.56 15.07 -67.32
C VAL A 228 46.04 14.29 -68.55
N MET A 229 44.94 13.54 -68.42
CA MET A 229 44.40 12.70 -69.51
C MET A 229 43.01 13.14 -70.02
N GLU A 230 42.47 14.25 -69.52
CA GLU A 230 41.13 14.75 -69.90
C GLU A 230 41.09 15.67 -71.14
N ASP A 231 42.23 16.02 -71.75
CA ASP A 231 42.20 16.98 -72.88
C ASP A 231 42.09 16.32 -74.27
N ILE A 232 42.13 14.99 -74.43
CA ILE A 232 42.24 14.38 -75.77
C ILE A 232 41.16 13.34 -76.16
N ASP A 233 40.39 12.72 -75.24
CA ASP A 233 39.48 11.61 -75.64
C ASP A 233 38.03 11.63 -75.11
N TRP A 234 37.50 12.77 -74.65
CA TRP A 234 36.08 12.88 -74.22
C TRP A 234 35.04 13.02 -75.34
N LEU A 235 35.38 12.73 -76.61
CA LEU A 235 34.47 12.93 -77.75
C LEU A 235 34.12 11.65 -78.55
N SER A 236 34.41 10.44 -78.06
CA SER A 236 34.16 9.22 -78.86
C SER A 236 33.59 7.99 -78.12
N SER A 237 32.80 8.19 -77.07
CA SER A 237 32.04 7.09 -76.45
C SER A 237 30.62 7.54 -76.13
N GLY A 238 29.68 7.05 -76.93
CA GLY A 238 28.27 7.44 -76.92
C GLY A 238 27.63 7.46 -75.53
N GLN A 239 27.22 8.66 -75.12
CA GLN A 239 26.38 8.90 -73.96
C GLN A 239 25.25 9.86 -74.32
N GLU A 240 24.45 9.48 -75.33
CA GLU A 240 23.18 10.18 -75.66
C GLU A 240 21.93 9.43 -75.15
N ASN A 241 22.03 8.23 -74.57
CA ASN A 241 20.86 7.42 -74.15
C ASN A 241 20.50 7.50 -72.64
N THR A 242 21.18 8.32 -71.84
CA THR A 242 20.93 8.36 -70.38
C THR A 242 19.91 9.41 -69.93
N SER A 243 19.65 10.43 -70.77
CA SER A 243 18.72 11.53 -70.42
C SER A 243 17.25 11.16 -70.69
N ASP A 244 16.98 10.50 -71.81
CA ASP A 244 15.59 10.21 -72.23
C ASP A 244 14.95 8.99 -71.54
N GLN A 245 15.76 8.15 -70.88
CA GLN A 245 15.28 6.96 -70.16
C GLN A 245 14.95 7.22 -68.68
N LEU A 246 15.34 8.39 -68.15
CA LEU A 246 15.07 8.78 -66.77
C LEU A 246 13.57 9.03 -66.50
N PRO A 247 12.81 9.75 -67.36
CA PRO A 247 11.39 9.97 -67.15
C PRO A 247 10.57 8.67 -67.18
N GLU A 248 10.94 7.71 -68.03
CA GLU A 248 10.28 6.40 -68.10
C GLU A 248 10.57 5.54 -66.86
N ARG A 249 11.80 5.56 -66.35
CA ARG A 249 12.15 4.88 -65.08
C ARG A 249 11.43 5.51 -63.90
N VAL A 250 11.38 6.83 -63.83
CA VAL A 250 10.63 7.56 -62.79
C VAL A 250 9.14 7.21 -62.88
N LYS A 251 8.56 7.17 -64.08
CA LYS A 251 7.17 6.77 -64.28
C LYS A 251 6.88 5.33 -63.81
N SER A 252 7.77 4.39 -64.12
CA SER A 252 7.65 3.01 -63.64
C SER A 252 7.75 2.92 -62.12
N ILE A 253 8.65 3.71 -61.50
CA ILE A 253 8.82 3.77 -60.04
C ILE A 253 7.59 4.41 -59.39
N THR A 254 7.02 5.46 -59.98
CA THR A 254 5.79 6.09 -59.45
C THR A 254 4.60 5.15 -59.53
N GLU A 255 4.44 4.42 -60.64
CA GLU A 255 3.37 3.41 -60.77
C GLU A 255 3.56 2.24 -59.80
N GLU A 256 4.80 1.88 -59.46
CA GLU A 256 5.12 0.88 -58.45
C GLU A 256 4.81 1.38 -57.04
N LEU A 257 5.23 2.60 -56.71
CA LEU A 257 4.90 3.24 -55.42
C LEU A 257 3.40 3.43 -55.25
N GLU A 258 2.66 3.80 -56.29
CA GLU A 258 1.19 3.94 -56.23
C GLU A 258 0.50 2.60 -55.97
N ARG A 259 1.02 1.50 -56.56
CA ARG A 259 0.54 0.14 -56.27
C ARG A 259 0.84 -0.27 -54.84
N GLU A 260 2.04 0.02 -54.34
CA GLU A 260 2.42 -0.26 -52.95
C GLU A 260 1.59 0.56 -51.97
N GLU A 261 1.35 1.84 -52.25
CA GLU A 261 0.50 2.72 -51.46
C GLU A 261 -0.95 2.19 -51.39
N ALA A 262 -1.49 1.72 -52.51
CA ALA A 262 -2.81 1.09 -52.53
C ALA A 262 -2.86 -0.21 -51.70
N ALA A 263 -1.81 -1.03 -51.75
CA ALA A 263 -1.71 -2.25 -50.95
C ALA A 263 -1.67 -1.93 -49.45
N LEU A 264 -0.84 -0.96 -49.05
CA LEU A 264 -0.73 -0.50 -47.66
C LEU A 264 -2.04 0.10 -47.14
N LYS A 265 -2.79 0.82 -47.98
CA LYS A 265 -4.11 1.35 -47.61
C LYS A 265 -5.11 0.24 -47.36
N GLU A 266 -5.17 -0.80 -48.20
CA GLU A 266 -6.06 -1.94 -47.95
C GLU A 266 -5.65 -2.70 -46.69
N ASP A 267 -4.35 -2.86 -46.43
CA ASP A 267 -3.86 -3.47 -45.19
C ASP A 267 -4.30 -2.68 -43.95
N LEU A 268 -4.20 -1.35 -43.98
CA LEU A 268 -4.71 -0.48 -42.91
C LEU A 268 -6.23 -0.66 -42.69
N TYR A 269 -7.02 -0.63 -43.76
CA TYR A 269 -8.47 -0.83 -43.65
C TYR A 269 -8.81 -2.24 -43.14
N SER A 270 -8.08 -3.27 -43.56
CA SER A 270 -8.27 -4.62 -43.06
C SER A 270 -7.93 -4.75 -41.57
N ALA A 271 -6.89 -4.05 -41.11
CA ALA A 271 -6.51 -4.00 -39.70
C ALA A 271 -7.58 -3.28 -38.88
N GLU A 272 -8.11 -2.16 -39.36
CA GLU A 272 -9.18 -1.40 -38.69
C GLU A 272 -10.48 -2.23 -38.56
N ARG A 273 -10.85 -3.00 -39.60
CA ARG A 273 -11.96 -3.97 -39.53
C ARG A 273 -11.71 -5.03 -38.45
N ARG A 274 -10.51 -5.61 -38.41
CA ARG A 274 -10.12 -6.61 -37.38
C ARG A 274 -10.16 -6.03 -35.97
N PHE A 275 -9.69 -4.79 -35.78
CA PHE A 275 -9.78 -4.13 -34.47
C PHE A 275 -11.23 -3.97 -34.03
N THR A 276 -12.12 -3.54 -34.93
CA THR A 276 -13.56 -3.42 -34.64
C THR A 276 -14.15 -4.77 -34.23
N GLU A 277 -13.78 -5.85 -34.90
CA GLU A 277 -14.18 -7.21 -34.55
C GLU A 277 -13.69 -7.62 -33.15
N TYR A 278 -12.43 -7.35 -32.81
CA TYR A 278 -11.89 -7.62 -31.48
C TYR A 278 -12.59 -6.81 -30.38
N TYR A 279 -12.86 -5.53 -30.61
CA TYR A 279 -13.61 -4.69 -29.67
C TYR A 279 -15.03 -5.23 -29.47
N ASN A 280 -15.72 -5.64 -30.53
CA ASN A 280 -17.05 -6.22 -30.43
C ASN A 280 -17.06 -7.54 -29.63
N VAL A 281 -16.05 -8.40 -29.80
CA VAL A 281 -15.91 -9.63 -29.01
C VAL A 281 -15.64 -9.28 -27.54
N LEU A 282 -14.78 -8.29 -27.28
CA LEU A 282 -14.48 -7.84 -25.93
C LEU A 282 -15.72 -7.28 -25.22
N GLU A 283 -16.53 -6.48 -25.91
CA GLU A 283 -17.81 -5.97 -25.39
C GLU A 283 -18.79 -7.11 -25.06
N GLN A 284 -18.84 -8.15 -25.89
CA GLN A 284 -19.68 -9.32 -25.62
C GLN A 284 -19.20 -10.09 -24.39
N ILE A 285 -17.89 -10.32 -24.25
CA ILE A 285 -17.31 -10.97 -23.08
C ILE A 285 -17.57 -10.15 -21.82
N LEU A 286 -17.36 -8.84 -21.87
CA LEU A 286 -17.64 -7.93 -20.77
C LEU A 286 -19.13 -7.95 -20.40
N GLY A 287 -20.02 -7.93 -21.40
CA GLY A 287 -21.46 -8.02 -21.18
C GLY A 287 -21.89 -9.34 -20.52
N VAL A 288 -21.28 -10.47 -20.89
CA VAL A 288 -21.51 -11.76 -20.23
C VAL A 288 -20.97 -11.75 -18.80
N LEU A 289 -19.77 -11.20 -18.58
CA LEU A 289 -19.16 -11.11 -17.25
C LEU A 289 -20.01 -10.25 -16.30
N ILE A 290 -20.50 -9.10 -16.78
CA ILE A 290 -21.41 -8.23 -16.01
C ILE A 290 -22.70 -8.97 -15.65
N LYS A 291 -23.30 -9.68 -16.61
CA LYS A 291 -24.51 -10.49 -16.36
C LYS A 291 -24.24 -11.59 -15.33
N LEU A 292 -23.08 -12.25 -15.41
CA LEU A 292 -22.70 -13.32 -14.49
C LEU A 292 -22.46 -12.77 -13.07
N VAL A 293 -21.74 -11.66 -12.92
CA VAL A 293 -21.52 -11.03 -11.63
C VAL A 293 -22.83 -10.52 -11.01
N ARG A 294 -23.66 -9.84 -11.80
CA ARG A 294 -24.94 -9.29 -11.32
C ARG A 294 -25.92 -10.41 -10.95
N ASN A 295 -26.11 -11.40 -11.81
CA ASN A 295 -27.13 -12.43 -11.62
C ASN A 295 -26.67 -13.57 -10.72
N LEU A 296 -25.41 -14.02 -10.81
CA LEU A 296 -24.96 -15.18 -10.05
C LEU A 296 -24.32 -14.80 -8.72
N LYS A 297 -23.44 -13.79 -8.67
CA LYS A 297 -22.81 -13.41 -7.39
C LYS A 297 -23.71 -12.50 -6.58
N LEU A 298 -24.10 -11.36 -7.14
CA LEU A 298 -24.80 -10.32 -6.37
C LEU A 298 -26.24 -10.75 -6.00
N GLN A 299 -26.99 -11.29 -6.95
CA GLN A 299 -28.39 -11.65 -6.71
C GLN A 299 -28.56 -12.89 -5.81
N HIS A 300 -27.71 -13.93 -5.96
CA HIS A 300 -27.79 -15.07 -5.04
C HIS A 300 -27.30 -14.71 -3.65
N GLN A 301 -26.27 -13.88 -3.52
CA GLN A 301 -25.82 -13.40 -2.22
C GLN A 301 -26.92 -12.59 -1.53
N HIS A 302 -27.56 -11.65 -2.23
CA HIS A 302 -28.70 -10.91 -1.68
C HIS A 302 -29.83 -11.84 -1.22
N LYS A 303 -30.22 -12.83 -2.03
CA LYS A 303 -31.27 -13.79 -1.65
C LYS A 303 -30.86 -14.63 -0.44
N TYR A 304 -29.60 -15.04 -0.36
CA TYR A 304 -29.07 -15.79 0.77
C TYR A 304 -29.07 -14.96 2.05
N ASP A 305 -28.57 -13.72 1.97
CA ASP A 305 -28.53 -12.79 3.09
C ASP A 305 -29.95 -12.43 3.58
N GLU A 306 -30.91 -12.30 2.66
CA GLU A 306 -32.32 -12.07 2.99
C GLU A 306 -32.93 -13.27 3.72
N LEU A 307 -32.66 -14.50 3.27
CA LEU A 307 -33.09 -15.71 3.98
C LEU A 307 -32.42 -15.83 5.35
N GLN A 308 -31.13 -15.54 5.45
CA GLN A 308 -30.39 -15.56 6.71
C GLN A 308 -30.94 -14.52 7.69
N LYS A 309 -31.24 -13.30 7.21
CA LYS A 309 -31.91 -12.27 8.00
C LYS A 309 -33.26 -12.76 8.52
N ILE A 310 -34.11 -13.31 7.66
CA ILE A 310 -35.42 -13.84 8.06
C ILE A 310 -35.26 -14.94 9.12
N PHE A 311 -34.34 -15.89 8.89
CA PHE A 311 -34.06 -16.97 9.84
C PHE A 311 -33.61 -16.42 11.21
N LEU A 312 -32.67 -15.47 11.22
CA LEU A 312 -32.19 -14.86 12.45
C LEU A 312 -33.29 -14.09 13.17
N CYS A 313 -34.12 -13.33 12.46
CA CYS A 313 -35.27 -12.65 13.04
C CYS A 313 -36.24 -13.65 13.68
N LYS A 314 -36.60 -14.75 12.98
CA LYS A 314 -37.47 -15.79 13.54
C LYS A 314 -36.86 -16.49 14.74
N ARG A 315 -35.54 -16.70 14.75
CA ARG A 315 -34.83 -17.23 15.91
C ARG A 315 -34.88 -16.28 17.10
N CYS A 316 -34.67 -14.98 16.88
CA CYS A 316 -34.78 -13.96 17.92
C CYS A 316 -36.21 -13.86 18.47
N GLU A 317 -37.23 -13.83 17.61
CA GLU A 317 -38.65 -13.87 18.02
C GLU A 317 -38.95 -15.11 18.89
N THR A 318 -38.38 -16.27 18.53
CA THR A 318 -38.56 -17.50 19.30
C THR A 318 -37.89 -17.41 20.68
N ILE A 319 -36.69 -16.83 20.76
CA ILE A 319 -35.98 -16.63 22.03
C ILE A 319 -36.73 -15.62 22.89
N ASP A 320 -37.22 -14.51 22.31
CA ASP A 320 -38.03 -13.52 23.02
C ASP A 320 -39.31 -14.16 23.60
N ALA A 321 -40.03 -14.97 22.81
CA ALA A 321 -41.20 -15.69 23.29
C ALA A 321 -40.86 -16.67 24.45
N LYS A 322 -39.71 -17.35 24.37
CA LYS A 322 -39.22 -18.21 25.46
C LYS A 322 -38.90 -17.41 26.72
N LEU A 323 -38.21 -16.28 26.59
CA LEU A 323 -37.88 -15.39 27.70
C LEU A 323 -39.14 -14.86 28.39
N ARG A 324 -40.12 -14.39 27.61
CA ARG A 324 -41.41 -13.96 28.16
C ARG A 324 -42.15 -15.09 28.87
N SER A 325 -42.13 -16.30 28.31
CA SER A 325 -42.72 -17.46 28.99
C SER A 325 -42.05 -17.76 30.33
N LEU A 326 -40.72 -17.63 30.41
CA LEU A 326 -39.98 -17.81 31.66
C LEU A 326 -40.28 -16.68 32.65
N GLU A 327 -40.38 -15.44 32.18
CA GLU A 327 -40.78 -14.28 32.98
C GLU A 327 -42.16 -14.49 33.61
N TYR A 328 -43.16 -14.87 32.81
CA TYR A 328 -44.49 -15.19 33.33
C TYR A 328 -44.48 -16.38 34.29
N GLY A 329 -43.60 -17.37 34.07
CA GLY A 329 -43.37 -18.47 35.01
C GLY A 329 -42.86 -17.95 36.36
N LEU A 330 -41.78 -17.17 36.35
CA LEU A 330 -41.20 -16.58 37.56
C LEU A 330 -42.20 -15.65 38.27
N LEU A 331 -42.95 -14.84 37.54
CA LEU A 331 -43.94 -13.93 38.09
C LEU A 331 -45.06 -14.71 38.79
N ARG A 332 -45.56 -15.78 38.16
CA ARG A 332 -46.57 -16.66 38.76
C ARG A 332 -46.05 -17.34 40.02
N ASP A 333 -44.80 -17.79 40.00
CA ASP A 333 -44.20 -18.53 41.11
C ASP A 333 -43.84 -17.58 42.29
N THR A 334 -43.47 -16.32 42.02
CA THR A 334 -43.13 -15.31 43.04
C THR A 334 -44.39 -14.61 43.60
N TYR A 335 -45.34 -14.30 42.73
CA TYR A 335 -46.57 -13.59 43.07
C TYR A 335 -47.75 -14.56 43.01
N SER A 336 -47.86 -15.37 44.06
CA SER A 336 -49.03 -16.22 44.26
C SER A 336 -50.24 -15.37 44.70
N LYS A 337 -51.44 -15.95 44.59
CA LYS A 337 -52.70 -15.32 45.00
C LYS A 337 -52.68 -14.88 46.47
N ASP A 338 -51.86 -15.53 47.29
CA ASP A 338 -51.73 -15.28 48.72
C ASP A 338 -50.58 -14.33 49.05
N SER A 339 -49.49 -14.33 48.26
CA SER A 339 -48.34 -13.44 48.49
C SER A 339 -48.65 -11.99 48.13
N VAL A 340 -49.46 -11.73 47.10
CA VAL A 340 -49.78 -10.36 46.66
C VAL A 340 -50.56 -9.56 47.72
N PRO A 341 -51.63 -10.09 48.36
CA PRO A 341 -52.30 -9.41 49.47
C PRO A 341 -51.41 -9.24 50.71
N ALA A 342 -50.56 -10.23 51.01
CA ALA A 342 -49.61 -10.15 52.12
C ALA A 342 -48.59 -9.02 51.91
N LEU A 343 -48.01 -8.91 50.70
CA LEU A 343 -47.11 -7.83 50.31
C LEU A 343 -47.78 -6.46 50.36
N HIS A 344 -49.06 -6.36 49.98
CA HIS A 344 -49.82 -5.11 50.12
C HIS A 344 -50.00 -4.69 51.58
N LYS A 345 -50.31 -5.64 52.48
CA LYS A 345 -50.40 -5.36 53.92
C LYS A 345 -49.04 -4.88 54.45
N ILE A 346 -47.96 -5.60 54.15
CA ILE A 346 -46.60 -5.21 54.55
C ILE A 346 -46.25 -3.81 54.02
N ARG A 347 -46.52 -3.54 52.74
CA ARG A 347 -46.29 -2.21 52.14
C ARG A 347 -47.08 -1.12 52.86
N LYS A 348 -48.34 -1.37 53.20
CA LYS A 348 -49.18 -0.42 53.95
C LYS A 348 -48.59 -0.13 55.32
N TYR A 349 -48.22 -1.15 56.08
CA TYR A 349 -47.58 -0.98 57.39
C TYR A 349 -46.27 -0.20 57.30
N LEU A 350 -45.42 -0.50 56.31
CA LEU A 350 -44.16 0.22 56.11
C LEU A 350 -44.39 1.69 55.75
N LEU A 351 -45.38 2.00 54.92
CA LEU A 351 -45.73 3.39 54.57
C LEU A 351 -46.27 4.16 55.78
N GLU A 352 -47.13 3.53 56.58
CA GLU A 352 -47.65 4.14 57.81
C GLU A 352 -46.54 4.37 58.83
N ALA A 353 -45.67 3.39 59.07
CA ALA A 353 -44.52 3.51 59.95
C ALA A 353 -43.52 4.57 59.46
N THR A 354 -43.27 4.66 58.16
CA THR A 354 -42.37 5.67 57.57
C THR A 354 -42.96 7.07 57.73
N LYS A 355 -44.27 7.24 57.52
CA LYS A 355 -44.98 8.50 57.71
C LYS A 355 -44.99 8.91 59.18
N GLU A 356 -45.21 7.97 60.09
CA GLU A 356 -45.15 8.25 61.53
C GLU A 356 -43.73 8.66 61.93
N ALA A 357 -42.71 7.92 61.48
CA ALA A 357 -41.32 8.25 61.70
C ALA A 357 -40.97 9.64 61.15
N SER A 358 -41.39 9.99 59.93
CA SER A 358 -41.14 11.32 59.36
C SER A 358 -41.83 12.42 60.18
N ILE A 359 -43.08 12.22 60.60
CA ILE A 359 -43.78 13.17 61.48
C ILE A 359 -43.04 13.33 62.81
N THR A 360 -42.53 12.24 63.40
CA THR A 360 -41.75 12.33 64.65
C THR A 360 -40.42 13.05 64.44
N HIS A 361 -39.76 12.81 63.30
CA HIS A 361 -38.54 13.50 62.93
C HIS A 361 -38.79 15.00 62.73
N ASP A 362 -39.80 15.37 61.95
CA ASP A 362 -40.17 16.77 61.71
C ASP A 362 -40.49 17.48 63.04
N LYS A 363 -41.23 16.84 63.95
CA LYS A 363 -41.48 17.35 65.30
C LYS A 363 -40.21 17.53 66.13
N ALA A 364 -39.24 16.62 66.00
CA ALA A 364 -37.96 16.74 66.70
C ALA A 364 -37.10 17.88 66.11
N VAL A 365 -37.11 18.02 64.79
CA VAL A 365 -36.41 19.10 64.07
C VAL A 365 -37.01 20.46 64.41
N THR A 366 -38.34 20.60 64.46
CA THR A 366 -38.97 21.87 64.87
C THR A 366 -38.61 22.23 66.31
N ARG A 367 -38.66 21.27 67.24
CA ARG A 367 -38.22 21.49 68.63
C ARG A 367 -36.75 21.89 68.71
N LEU A 368 -35.89 21.25 67.92
CA LEU A 368 -34.47 21.57 67.86
C LEU A 368 -34.24 22.98 67.30
N HIS A 369 -34.99 23.37 66.27
CA HIS A 369 -34.95 24.72 65.72
C HIS A 369 -35.41 25.77 66.75
N GLU A 370 -36.47 25.48 67.51
CA GLU A 370 -36.91 26.30 68.64
C GLU A 370 -35.77 26.51 69.64
N TYR A 371 -35.06 25.45 70.06
CA TYR A 371 -33.89 25.57 70.95
C TYR A 371 -32.72 26.34 70.33
N GLN A 372 -32.45 26.15 69.03
CA GLN A 372 -31.38 26.86 68.32
C GLN A 372 -31.68 28.35 68.13
N SER A 373 -32.95 28.71 68.02
CA SER A 373 -33.38 30.11 67.93
C SER A 373 -33.35 30.86 69.27
N VAL A 374 -33.15 30.17 70.39
CA VAL A 374 -32.98 30.83 71.69
C VAL A 374 -31.61 31.53 71.73
N ASP A 375 -31.64 32.81 72.12
CA ASP A 375 -30.53 33.75 72.11
C ASP A 375 -29.27 33.27 72.85
N ALA A 376 -28.08 33.78 72.47
CA ALA A 376 -26.79 33.41 73.04
C ALA A 376 -26.70 33.59 74.57
N HIS A 377 -27.53 34.48 75.12
CA HIS A 377 -27.71 34.64 76.56
C HIS A 377 -28.24 33.38 77.26
N PHE A 378 -29.16 32.65 76.62
CA PHE A 378 -29.70 31.40 77.17
C PHE A 378 -28.64 30.29 77.19
N ASN A 379 -27.78 30.21 76.16
CA ASN A 379 -26.65 29.27 76.15
C ASN A 379 -25.70 29.54 77.32
N LYS A 380 -25.43 30.81 77.63
CA LYS A 380 -24.60 31.20 78.79
C LYS A 380 -25.25 30.78 80.11
N ILE A 381 -26.56 30.92 80.26
CA ILE A 381 -27.30 30.44 81.44
C ILE A 381 -27.26 28.91 81.52
N ALA A 382 -27.46 28.21 80.40
CA ALA A 382 -27.43 26.76 80.35
C ALA A 382 -26.03 26.19 80.72
N GLU A 383 -24.95 26.86 80.30
CA GLU A 383 -23.58 26.53 80.74
C GLU A 383 -23.38 26.76 82.23
N GLN A 384 -23.80 27.92 82.76
CA GLN A 384 -23.72 28.21 84.19
C GLN A 384 -24.51 27.19 85.03
N TYR A 385 -25.71 26.82 84.58
CA TYR A 385 -26.51 25.78 85.23
C TYR A 385 -25.82 24.41 85.18
N ARG A 386 -25.23 24.03 84.04
CA ARG A 386 -24.45 22.80 83.88
C ARG A 386 -23.25 22.77 84.83
N ASP A 387 -22.54 23.88 84.98
CA ASP A 387 -21.41 24.01 85.89
C ASP A 387 -21.82 23.92 87.36
N ILE A 388 -22.97 24.50 87.71
CA ILE A 388 -23.53 24.39 89.06
C ILE A 388 -23.95 22.94 89.34
N LEU A 389 -24.62 22.27 88.40
CA LEU A 389 -24.98 20.85 88.55
C LEU A 389 -23.74 19.98 88.75
N LYS A 390 -22.68 20.20 87.98
CA LYS A 390 -21.41 19.47 88.13
C LYS A 390 -20.77 19.72 89.50
N LYS A 391 -20.82 20.95 90.00
CA LYS A 391 -20.35 21.28 91.36
C LYS A 391 -21.19 20.61 92.44
N LEU A 392 -22.52 20.60 92.28
CA LEU A 392 -23.43 19.92 93.21
C LEU A 392 -23.19 18.41 93.24
N GLU A 393 -23.02 17.78 92.07
CA GLU A 393 -22.70 16.36 91.97
C GLU A 393 -21.35 16.06 92.64
N ASN A 394 -20.31 16.87 92.39
CA ASN A 394 -19.02 16.74 93.06
C ASN A 394 -19.14 16.92 94.58
N MET A 395 -19.91 17.90 95.05
CA MET A 395 -20.13 18.12 96.49
C MET A 395 -20.92 16.98 97.11
N GLN A 396 -21.96 16.49 96.44
CA GLN A 396 -22.76 15.37 96.90
C GLN A 396 -21.92 14.10 96.97
N TRP A 397 -21.09 13.84 95.95
CA TRP A 397 -20.11 12.78 95.97
C TRP A 397 -19.12 12.94 97.13
N THR A 398 -18.62 14.15 97.37
CA THR A 398 -17.71 14.44 98.49
C THR A 398 -18.38 14.23 99.86
N ILE A 399 -19.63 14.66 100.02
CA ILE A 399 -20.41 14.46 101.25
C ILE A 399 -20.66 12.98 101.47
N GLN A 400 -21.07 12.24 100.44
CA GLN A 400 -21.23 10.79 100.52
C GLN A 400 -19.93 10.11 100.93
N GLN A 401 -18.80 10.54 100.37
CA GLN A 401 -17.49 10.01 100.75
C GLN A 401 -17.13 10.30 102.20
N VAL A 402 -17.34 11.54 102.67
CA VAL A 402 -17.09 11.92 104.07
C VAL A 402 -18.06 11.21 105.03
N GLU A 403 -19.31 10.99 104.66
CA GLU A 403 -20.26 10.19 105.45
C GLU A 403 -19.79 8.74 105.57
N MET A 404 -19.26 8.17 104.48
CA MET A 404 -18.65 6.83 104.49
C MET A 404 -17.39 6.79 105.37
N ASP A 405 -16.59 7.86 105.39
CA ASP A 405 -15.38 7.95 106.21
C ASP A 405 -15.68 8.21 107.71
N LEU A 406 -16.69 9.02 108.04
CA LEU A 406 -17.16 9.26 109.41
C LEU A 406 -17.78 8.00 110.04
N LYS A 407 -18.53 7.23 109.26
CA LYS A 407 -19.01 5.90 109.69
C LYS A 407 -17.87 4.88 109.87
N ARG A 408 -16.66 5.18 109.36
CA ARG A 408 -15.46 4.34 109.47
C ARG A 408 -14.50 4.75 110.59
N VAL A 409 -14.67 5.90 111.25
CA VAL A 409 -13.85 6.26 112.41
C VAL A 409 -14.30 5.41 113.61
N PRO A 410 -13.41 4.60 114.21
CA PRO A 410 -13.77 3.72 115.32
C PRO A 410 -14.05 4.53 116.58
N GLU A 411 -15.20 4.29 117.21
CA GLU A 411 -15.36 4.47 118.66
C GLU A 411 -14.23 3.68 119.33
N LEU A 412 -13.24 4.37 119.90
CA LEU A 412 -12.33 3.79 120.88
C LEU A 412 -12.59 4.49 122.23
N PRO A 413 -12.71 3.70 123.32
CA PRO A 413 -13.27 4.08 124.61
C PRO A 413 -12.41 5.05 125.44
#